data_AF-A0A0K9GXP0-F1
#
_entry.id   AF-A0A0K9GXP0-F1
#
_cell.length_a   1.000
_cell.length_b   1.000
_cell.length_c   1.000
_cell.angle_alpha   90.00
_cell.angle_beta   90.00
_cell.angle_gamma   90.00
#
_symmetry.space_group_name_H-M   'P 1'
#
loop_
_entity.id
_entity.type
_entity.pdbx_description
1 polymer ?
#
loop_
_entity_poly.entity_id
_entity_poly.type
_entity_poly.pdbx_seq_one_letter_code
_entity_poly.pdbx_strand_id
1 'polypeptide(L)'
;MGSQTYVQSGEKEFVNGVTRAIMECDVSNNHYLLNNAGVLMYIVSSRNQRVGLQVNSKTKVLCVFSKGLIEDFHDKARGTDDLAKQWIKRAIRDVIDHGKDVPRIVYRVF
;
A
#
# COMPACT_ATOMS: atom_id res chain seq x y z
N MET A 1 -7.19 -18.13 -20.81
CA MET A 1 -8.23 -17.69 -19.84
C MET A 1 -7.63 -16.59 -18.99
N GLY A 2 -8.00 -15.33 -19.25
CA GLY A 2 -7.50 -14.20 -18.48
C GLY A 2 -8.16 -14.17 -17.11
N SER A 3 -7.41 -14.38 -16.04
CA SER A 3 -7.89 -14.19 -14.67
C SER A 3 -8.17 -12.70 -14.48
N GLN A 4 -9.44 -12.31 -14.47
CA GLN A 4 -9.83 -10.99 -13.98
C GLN A 4 -9.49 -10.95 -12.49
N THR A 5 -8.35 -10.32 -12.16
CA THR A 5 -7.93 -10.13 -10.78
C THR A 5 -8.95 -9.21 -10.11
N TYR A 6 -9.82 -9.76 -9.26
CA TYR A 6 -10.80 -8.98 -8.51
C TYR A 6 -10.04 -8.09 -7.51
N VAL A 7 -9.86 -6.82 -7.87
CA VAL A 7 -9.24 -5.83 -7.00
C VAL A 7 -10.28 -5.40 -5.96
N GLN A 8 -10.04 -5.75 -4.70
CA GLN A 8 -10.91 -5.33 -3.60
C GLN A 8 -10.90 -3.80 -3.44
N SER A 9 -12.00 -3.22 -2.96
CA SER A 9 -12.15 -1.76 -2.83
C SER A 9 -11.00 -1.10 -2.06
N GLY A 10 -10.59 -1.68 -0.93
CA GLY A 10 -9.48 -1.14 -0.12
C GLY A 10 -8.13 -1.16 -0.84
N GLU A 11 -7.87 -2.13 -1.72
CA GLU A 11 -6.64 -2.13 -2.54
C GLU A 11 -6.68 -1.00 -3.57
N LYS A 12 -7.81 -0.82 -4.25
CA LYS A 12 -7.99 0.26 -5.23
C LYS A 12 -7.84 1.63 -4.57
N GLU A 13 -8.44 1.81 -3.40
CA GLU A 13 -8.35 3.05 -2.61
C GLU A 13 -6.91 3.31 -2.16
N PHE A 14 -6.23 2.29 -1.65
CA PHE A 14 -4.82 2.37 -1.26
C PHE A 14 -3.95 2.78 -2.44
N VAL A 15 -4.05 2.09 -3.59
CA VAL A 15 -3.26 2.40 -4.78
C VAL A 15 -3.47 3.84 -5.21
N ASN A 16 -4.71 4.31 -5.27
CA ASN A 16 -4.99 5.69 -5.67
C ASN A 16 -4.50 6.71 -4.65
N GLY A 17 -4.70 6.46 -3.35
CA GLY A 17 -4.28 7.34 -2.26
C GLY A 17 -2.77 7.48 -2.19
N VAL A 18 -2.04 6.36 -2.24
CA VAL A 18 -0.57 6.33 -2.24
C VAL A 18 -0.02 6.94 -3.54
N THR A 19 -0.64 6.69 -4.70
CA THR A 19 -0.22 7.33 -5.95
C THR A 19 -0.28 8.85 -5.82
N ARG A 20 -1.36 9.39 -5.25
CA ARG A 20 -1.49 10.84 -5.05
C ARG A 20 -0.41 11.36 -4.10
N ALA A 21 -0.22 10.70 -2.96
CA ALA A 21 0.79 11.09 -1.98
C ALA A 21 2.21 11.10 -2.58
N ILE A 22 2.56 10.10 -3.39
CA ILE A 22 3.83 10.06 -4.10
C ILE A 22 3.94 11.18 -5.13
N MET A 23 2.91 11.41 -5.96
CA MET A 23 2.94 12.45 -6.99
C MET A 23 3.13 13.86 -6.39
N GLU A 24 2.53 14.11 -5.23
CA GLU A 24 2.59 15.39 -4.52
C GLU A 24 3.77 15.48 -3.53
N CYS A 25 4.54 14.39 -3.37
CA CYS A 25 5.52 14.22 -2.29
C CYS A 25 4.91 14.54 -0.90
N ASP A 26 3.63 14.21 -0.69
CA ASP A 26 2.95 14.40 0.58
C ASP A 26 3.36 13.32 1.57
N VAL A 27 4.28 13.69 2.44
CA VAL A 27 4.82 12.81 3.48
C VAL A 27 4.16 13.00 4.84
N SER A 28 3.06 13.77 4.93
CA SER A 28 2.39 14.11 6.19
C SER A 28 1.82 12.88 6.92
N ASN A 29 1.49 11.83 6.19
CA ASN A 29 0.86 10.63 6.69
C ASN A 29 1.59 9.34 6.27
N ASN A 30 1.37 8.29 7.03
CA ASN A 30 1.66 6.92 6.63
C ASN A 30 0.40 6.27 6.06
N HIS A 31 0.57 5.50 5.00
CA HIS A 31 -0.50 4.79 4.30
C HIS A 31 -0.37 3.29 4.54
N TYR A 32 -1.42 2.65 5.03
CA TYR A 32 -1.43 1.23 5.38
C TYR A 32 -2.47 0.48 4.55
N LEU A 33 -2.07 -0.66 4.00
CA LEU A 33 -2.98 -1.66 3.49
C LEU A 33 -3.03 -2.82 4.48
N LEU A 34 -4.21 -3.06 5.04
CA LEU A 34 -4.46 -4.12 6.02
C LEU A 34 -5.31 -5.21 5.39
N ASN A 35 -5.09 -6.45 5.82
CA ASN A 35 -5.96 -7.57 5.57
C ASN A 35 -6.61 -7.99 6.90
N ASN A 36 -7.90 -7.74 7.04
CA ASN A 36 -8.69 -8.19 8.17
C ASN A 36 -9.60 -9.33 7.71
N ALA A 37 -9.24 -10.57 8.07
CA ALA A 37 -10.01 -11.77 7.74
C ALA A 37 -10.38 -11.92 6.23
N GLY A 38 -9.50 -11.52 5.32
CA GLY A 38 -9.69 -11.58 3.87
C GLY A 38 -10.21 -10.29 3.23
N VAL A 39 -10.56 -9.28 4.04
CA VAL A 39 -11.01 -7.97 3.58
C VAL A 39 -9.86 -6.97 3.64
N LEU A 40 -9.54 -6.38 2.50
CA LEU A 40 -8.52 -5.35 2.38
C LEU A 40 -9.06 -3.97 2.78
N MET A 41 -8.35 -3.30 3.69
CA MET A 41 -8.70 -1.99 4.22
C MET A 41 -7.54 -1.02 4.08
N TYR A 42 -7.84 0.18 3.59
CA TYR A 42 -6.89 1.29 3.50
C TYR A 42 -7.04 2.22 4.70
N ILE A 43 -5.94 2.46 5.41
CA ILE A 43 -5.89 3.40 6.53
C ILE A 43 -4.78 4.44 6.31
N VAL A 44 -5.10 5.69 6.62
CA VAL A 44 -4.14 6.81 6.67
C VAL A 44 -3.95 7.21 8.12
N SER A 45 -2.70 7.27 8.59
CA SER A 45 -2.38 7.72 9.95
C SER A 45 -1.37 8.84 9.88
N SER A 46 -1.59 9.89 10.68
CA SER A 46 -0.58 10.91 10.90
C SER A 46 0.65 10.32 11.61
N ARG A 47 1.81 10.95 11.41
CA ARG A 47 3.04 10.56 12.12
C ARG A 47 3.00 10.85 13.62
N ASN A 48 2.20 11.84 14.03
CA ASN A 48 2.04 12.25 15.42
C ASN A 48 1.01 11.35 16.13
N GLN A 49 1.50 10.19 16.57
CA GLN A 49 1.06 9.36 17.69
C GLN A 49 -0.43 9.00 17.90
N ARG A 50 -0.63 7.73 18.29
CA ARG A 50 -1.84 7.11 18.86
C ARG A 50 -2.93 6.66 17.89
N VAL A 51 -2.63 6.41 16.62
CA VAL A 51 -3.38 5.34 15.95
C VAL A 51 -2.86 4.04 16.54
N GLY A 52 -3.45 3.68 17.68
CA GLY A 52 -3.53 2.30 18.10
C GLY A 52 -4.28 1.59 16.99
N LEU A 53 -3.55 1.21 15.94
CA LEU A 53 -3.96 0.17 15.02
C LEU A 53 -4.34 -0.96 15.96
N GLN A 54 -5.64 -1.14 16.22
CA GLN A 54 -6.15 -2.30 16.92
C GLN A 54 -5.99 -3.47 15.95
N VAL A 55 -4.72 -3.83 15.70
CA VAL A 55 -4.32 -5.06 15.08
C VAL A 55 -4.69 -6.12 16.10
N ASN A 56 -5.96 -6.49 16.11
CA ASN A 56 -6.35 -7.75 16.73
C ASN A 56 -5.61 -8.87 15.99
N SER A 57 -5.53 -10.06 16.59
CA SER A 57 -4.77 -11.19 16.02
C SER A 57 -5.18 -11.61 14.60
N LYS A 58 -6.29 -11.10 14.07
CA LYS A 58 -6.83 -11.40 12.73
C LYS A 58 -6.48 -10.35 11.67
N THR A 59 -6.00 -9.18 12.07
CA THR A 59 -5.59 -8.12 11.15
C THR A 59 -4.10 -8.27 10.84
N LYS A 60 -3.75 -8.35 9.56
CA LYS A 60 -2.36 -8.39 9.09
C LYS A 60 -2.05 -7.13 8.30
N VAL A 61 -0.92 -6.50 8.56
CA VAL A 61 -0.42 -5.41 7.72
C VAL A 61 0.19 -6.03 6.47
N LEU A 62 -0.31 -5.68 5.29
CA LEU A 62 0.23 -6.16 4.02
C LEU A 62 1.27 -5.20 3.45
N CYS A 63 1.00 -3.90 3.53
CA CYS A 63 1.84 -2.88 2.95
C CYS A 63 1.80 -1.58 3.76
N VAL A 64 2.96 -0.91 3.86
CA VAL A 64 3.08 0.40 4.48
C VAL A 64 3.90 1.31 3.57
N PHE A 65 3.32 2.45 3.18
CA PHE A 65 4.04 3.56 2.57
C PHE A 65 4.20 4.66 3.62
N SER A 66 5.43 4.79 4.12
CA SER A 66 5.85 5.84 5.05
C SER A 66 6.75 6.85 4.34
N LYS A 67 7.20 7.89 5.07
CA LYS A 67 8.09 8.96 4.58
C LYS A 67 9.06 8.50 3.49
N GLY A 68 9.96 7.60 3.85
CA GLY A 68 11.11 7.27 3.02
C GLY A 68 10.70 6.56 1.73
N LEU A 69 9.63 5.77 1.75
CA LEU A 69 9.14 5.09 0.55
C LEU A 69 8.40 6.04 -0.39
N ILE A 70 7.68 7.02 0.17
CA ILE A 70 7.02 8.07 -0.61
C ILE A 70 8.07 8.93 -1.31
N GLU A 71 9.10 9.39 -0.58
CA GLU A 71 10.20 10.19 -1.13
C GLU A 71 10.98 9.40 -2.20
N ASP A 72 11.35 8.14 -1.92
CA ASP A 72 12.08 7.31 -2.88
C ASP A 72 11.30 7.06 -4.17
N PHE A 73 9.98 6.82 -4.08
CA PHE A 73 9.15 6.67 -5.27
C PHE A 73 8.97 8.00 -6.02
N HIS A 74 8.82 9.11 -5.30
CA HIS A 74 8.69 10.44 -5.90
C HIS A 74 9.94 10.78 -6.72
N ASP A 75 11.11 10.61 -6.11
CA ASP A 75 12.40 10.87 -6.75
C ASP A 75 12.65 9.96 -7.96
N LYS A 76 12.26 8.68 -7.86
CA LYS A 76 12.38 7.70 -8.96
C LYS A 76 11.42 7.95 -10.11
N ALA A 77 10.22 8.45 -9.83
CA ALA A 77 9.24 8.76 -10.87
C ALA A 77 9.69 9.88 -11.81
N ARG A 78 10.63 10.75 -11.35
CA ARG A 78 11.28 11.82 -12.15
C ARG A 78 10.29 12.68 -12.94
N GLY A 79 9.14 12.99 -12.36
CA GLY A 79 8.10 13.81 -12.99
C GLY A 79 6.73 13.64 -12.34
N THR A 80 5.80 14.52 -12.69
CA THR A 80 4.41 14.52 -12.23
C THR A 80 3.41 14.31 -13.37
N ASP A 81 3.87 13.74 -14.49
CA ASP A 81 3.07 13.48 -15.67
C ASP A 81 2.29 12.16 -15.59
N ASP A 82 1.47 11.89 -16.61
CA ASP A 82 0.66 10.67 -16.67
C ASP A 82 1.50 9.39 -16.78
N LEU A 83 2.72 9.46 -17.32
CA LEU A 83 3.63 8.32 -17.41
C LEU A 83 4.18 7.96 -16.02
N ALA A 84 4.64 8.96 -15.27
CA ALA A 84 5.04 8.83 -13.87
C ALA A 84 3.90 8.24 -13.03
N LYS A 85 2.68 8.75 -13.18
CA LYS A 85 1.49 8.24 -12.49
C LYS A 85 1.20 6.77 -12.80
N GLN A 86 1.32 6.36 -14.07
CA GLN A 86 1.13 4.95 -14.44
C GLN A 86 2.24 4.06 -13.89
N TRP A 87 3.49 4.52 -13.92
CA TRP A 87 4.62 3.81 -13.36
C TRP A 87 4.45 3.59 -11.86
N ILE A 88 4.12 4.65 -11.11
CA ILE A 88 3.85 4.59 -9.66
C ILE A 88 2.74 3.57 -9.36
N LYS A 89 1.62 3.61 -10.10
CA LYS A 89 0.52 2.65 -9.91
C LYS A 89 0.94 1.19 -10.14
N ARG A 90 1.86 0.93 -11.07
CA ARG A 90 2.39 -0.43 -11.29
C ARG A 90 3.29 -0.83 -10.13
N ALA A 91 4.24 0.03 -9.78
CA ALA A 91 5.18 -0.23 -8.69
C ALA A 91 4.48 -0.44 -7.33
N ILE A 92 3.42 0.32 -7.01
CA ILE A 92 2.63 0.08 -5.79
C ILE A 92 1.99 -1.31 -5.81
N ARG A 93 1.45 -1.76 -6.95
CA ARG A 93 0.85 -3.10 -7.06
C ARG A 93 1.89 -4.19 -6.84
N ASP A 94 3.09 -4.01 -7.38
CA ASP A 94 4.19 -4.96 -7.17
C ASP A 94 4.56 -5.09 -5.68
N VAL A 95 4.57 -3.97 -4.94
CA VAL A 95 4.79 -3.98 -3.49
C VAL A 95 3.65 -4.68 -2.74
N ILE A 96 2.40 -4.45 -3.15
CA ILE A 96 1.23 -5.12 -2.55
C ILE A 96 1.30 -6.63 -2.78
N ASP A 97 1.60 -7.06 -4.00
CA ASP A 97 1.67 -8.48 -4.35
C ASP A 97 2.81 -9.17 -3.61
N HIS A 98 3.96 -8.51 -3.49
CA HIS A 98 5.03 -8.98 -2.60
C HIS A 98 4.54 -9.11 -1.14
N GLY A 99 3.84 -8.11 -0.62
CA GLY A 99 3.27 -8.14 0.74
C GLY A 99 2.20 -9.22 0.97
N LYS A 100 1.48 -9.63 -0.09
CA LYS A 100 0.53 -10.77 -0.05
C LYS A 100 1.25 -12.13 -0.05
N ASP A 101 2.42 -12.21 -0.68
CA ASP A 101 3.20 -13.45 -0.79
C ASP A 101 4.11 -13.70 0.43
N VAL A 102 4.65 -12.66 1.06
CA VAL A 102 5.51 -12.79 2.26
C VAL A 102 4.86 -13.66 3.37
N PRO A 103 3.57 -13.52 3.70
CA PRO A 103 2.92 -14.40 4.67
C PRO A 103 2.94 -15.89 4.29
N ARG A 104 2.94 -16.25 3.00
CA ARG A 104 3.08 -17.65 2.55
C ARG A 104 4.48 -18.21 2.74
N ILE A 105 5.49 -17.33 2.70
CA ILE A 105 6.91 -17.68 2.84
C ILE A 105 7.29 -17.78 4.32
N VAL A 106 6.80 -16.85 5.15
CA VAL A 106 7.19 -16.71 6.56
C VAL A 106 6.29 -17.54 7.50
N TYR A 107 4.98 -17.62 7.22
CA TYR A 107 4.07 -18.51 7.94
C TYR A 107 3.80 -19.74 7.09
N ARG A 108 4.74 -20.69 7.08
CA ARG A 108 4.40 -22.08 6.73
C ARG A 108 3.32 -22.52 7.71
N VAL A 109 2.10 -22.65 7.20
CA VAL A 109 0.95 -23.15 7.94
C VAL A 109 1.30 -24.54 8.46
N PHE A 110 1.26 -24.70 9.79
CA PHE A 110 1.11 -26.00 10.45
C PHE A 110 -0.36 -26.40 10.42
#